data_AF-A0A1M5MAZ2-F1
#
_entry.id   AF-A0A1M5MAZ2-F1
#
_cell.length_a   1.000
_cell.length_b   1.000
_cell.length_c   1.000
_cell.angle_alpha   90.00
_cell.angle_beta   90.00
_cell.angle_gamma   90.00
#
_symmetry.space_group_name_H-M   'P 1'
#
loop_
_entity.id
_entity.type
_entity.pdbx_description
1 polymer ?
#
loop_
_entity_poly.entity_id
_entity_poly.type
_entity_poly.pdbx_seq_one_letter_code
_entity_poly.pdbx_strand_id
1 'polypeptide(L)'
;MTIEHPAELNAIIYALFSAPGLDREAAAGMVKSMLAGQYFLDRPAAYSRAIEQALAQPDPVTAALEPPFSETEVRKFLRLVHEELAKAKPWPATT
;
A
#
# COMPACT_ATOMS: atom_id res chain seq x y z
N MET A 1 -17.02 2.38 -10.28
CA MET A 1 -16.52 0.98 -10.28
C MET A 1 -15.82 0.81 -8.95
N THR A 2 -16.18 -0.20 -8.15
CA THR A 2 -15.72 -0.32 -6.75
C THR A 2 -14.31 -0.91 -6.73
N ILE A 3 -13.39 -0.35 -5.94
CA ILE A 3 -12.11 -1.00 -5.63
C ILE A 3 -12.44 -2.39 -5.06
N GLU A 4 -11.93 -3.47 -5.64
CA GLU A 4 -12.25 -4.83 -5.21
C GLU A 4 -11.56 -5.17 -3.87
N HIS A 5 -10.51 -4.43 -3.53
CA HIS A 5 -9.69 -4.58 -2.33
C HIS A 5 -9.60 -3.28 -1.51
N PRO A 6 -10.72 -2.74 -1.02
CA PRO A 6 -10.73 -1.47 -0.30
C PRO A 6 -10.10 -1.61 1.10
N ALA A 7 -10.18 -2.80 1.70
CA ALA A 7 -9.62 -3.07 3.02
C ALA A 7 -8.08 -3.04 2.99
N GLU A 8 -7.49 -3.62 1.95
CA GLU A 8 -6.05 -3.69 1.75
C GLU A 8 -5.46 -2.31 1.46
N LEU A 9 -6.14 -1.51 0.63
CA LEU A 9 -5.78 -0.12 0.43
C LEU A 9 -5.89 0.66 1.76
N ASN A 10 -6.99 0.52 2.48
CA ASN A 10 -7.19 1.21 3.76
C ASN A 10 -6.16 0.81 4.81
N ALA A 11 -5.71 -0.44 4.86
CA ALA A 11 -4.63 -0.88 5.75
C ALA A 11 -3.32 -0.14 5.46
N ILE A 12 -3.00 0.05 4.18
CA ILE A 12 -1.84 0.85 3.75
C ILE A 12 -2.00 2.31 4.17
N ILE A 13 -3.16 2.91 3.88
CA ILE A 13 -3.42 4.33 4.20
C ILE A 13 -3.42 4.55 5.72
N TYR A 14 -3.97 3.63 6.49
CA TYR A 14 -3.98 3.70 7.95
C TYR A 14 -2.58 3.71 8.55
N ALA A 15 -1.65 2.90 7.99
CA ALA A 15 -0.26 2.89 8.43
C ALA A 15 0.44 4.25 8.26
N LEU A 16 -0.04 5.10 7.34
CA LEU A 16 0.53 6.43 7.10
C LEU A 16 0.29 7.41 8.26
N PHE A 17 -0.72 7.20 9.11
CA PHE A 17 -0.93 8.06 10.28
C PHE A 17 0.25 8.03 11.27
N SER A 18 1.04 6.96 11.25
CA SER A 18 2.25 6.80 12.07
C SER A 18 3.55 6.83 11.26
N ALA A 19 3.47 7.09 9.95
CA ALA A 19 4.66 7.04 9.11
C ALA A 19 5.55 8.28 9.34
N PRO A 20 6.86 8.10 9.58
CA PRO A 20 7.79 9.22 9.75
C PRO A 20 8.06 9.96 8.43
N GLY A 21 7.73 9.37 7.29
CA GLY A 21 7.92 9.92 5.95
C GLY A 21 7.42 8.99 4.85
N LEU A 22 7.39 9.49 3.61
CA LEU A 22 6.89 8.80 2.41
C LEU A 22 7.99 8.59 1.35
N ASP A 23 9.16 8.14 1.79
CA ASP A 23 10.28 7.83 0.91
C ASP A 23 10.38 6.33 0.55
N ARG A 24 11.40 5.96 -0.22
CA ARG A 24 11.61 4.57 -0.62
C ARG A 24 12.03 3.67 0.54
N GLU A 25 12.71 4.18 1.56
CA GLU A 25 13.08 3.39 2.73
C GLU A 25 11.83 2.99 3.53
N ALA A 26 10.91 3.94 3.75
CA ALA A 26 9.61 3.69 4.35
C ALA A 26 8.78 2.70 3.51
N ALA A 27 8.79 2.82 2.18
CA ALA A 27 8.09 1.88 1.30
C ALA A 27 8.66 0.46 1.41
N ALA A 28 9.99 0.31 1.41
CA ALA A 28 10.64 -0.99 1.57
C ALA A 28 10.37 -1.60 2.96
N GLY A 29 10.37 -0.78 4.01
CA GLY A 29 10.02 -1.19 5.36
C GLY A 29 8.57 -1.70 5.44
N MET A 30 7.63 -0.99 4.82
CA MET A 30 6.23 -1.41 4.74
C MET A 30 6.08 -2.75 4.00
N VAL A 31 6.74 -2.93 2.85
CA VAL A 31 6.72 -4.20 2.12
C VAL A 31 7.32 -5.33 2.95
N LYS A 32 8.40 -5.09 3.69
CA LYS A 32 8.96 -6.07 4.62
C LYS A 32 7.93 -6.52 5.67
N SER A 33 7.16 -5.59 6.23
CA SER A 33 6.06 -5.91 7.15
C SER A 33 4.93 -6.69 6.49
N MET A 34 4.55 -6.35 5.25
CA MET A 34 3.57 -7.12 4.46
C MET A 34 4.01 -8.57 4.23
N LEU A 35 5.26 -8.77 3.82
CA LEU A 35 5.81 -10.10 3.57
C LEU A 35 5.93 -10.93 4.87
N ALA A 36 6.16 -10.26 6.00
CA ALA A 36 6.24 -10.90 7.31
C ALA A 36 4.87 -11.14 7.97
N GLY A 37 3.76 -10.69 7.36
CA GLY A 37 2.43 -10.75 7.99
C GLY A 37 2.31 -9.88 9.25
N GLN A 38 3.20 -8.89 9.41
CA GLN A 38 3.20 -8.00 10.57
C GLN A 38 2.27 -6.83 10.28
N TYR A 39 1.10 -6.82 10.93
CA TYR A 39 0.03 -5.81 10.80
C TYR A 39 -0.74 -5.82 9.46
N PHE A 40 -0.15 -6.40 8.42
CA PHE A 40 -0.77 -6.62 7.11
C PHE A 40 -1.14 -8.10 6.98
N LEU A 41 -2.43 -8.41 7.16
CA LEU A 41 -2.92 -9.78 7.29
C LEU A 41 -3.23 -10.47 5.96
N ASP A 42 -3.33 -9.70 4.88
CA ASP A 42 -3.65 -10.24 3.56
C ASP A 42 -2.39 -10.66 2.80
N ARG A 43 -2.58 -11.37 1.68
CA ARG A 43 -1.45 -11.78 0.85
C ARG A 43 -0.83 -10.57 0.14
N PRO A 44 0.49 -10.54 -0.09
CA PRO A 44 1.16 -9.49 -0.87
C PRO A 44 0.51 -9.20 -2.24
N ALA A 45 -0.10 -10.23 -2.86
CA ALA A 45 -0.84 -10.09 -4.11
C ALA A 45 -2.08 -9.20 -4.00
N ALA A 46 -2.80 -9.26 -2.87
CA ALA A 46 -3.99 -8.45 -2.64
C ALA A 46 -3.61 -6.96 -2.49
N TYR A 47 -2.57 -6.66 -1.71
CA TYR A 47 -2.02 -5.31 -1.60
C TYR A 47 -1.53 -4.77 -2.95
N SER A 48 -0.77 -5.58 -3.71
CA SER A 48 -0.30 -5.17 -5.05
C SER A 48 -1.46 -4.81 -5.98
N ARG A 49 -2.52 -5.64 -6.01
CA ARG A 49 -3.72 -5.40 -6.82
C ARG A 49 -4.51 -4.18 -6.36
N ALA A 50 -4.66 -4.00 -5.04
CA ALA A 50 -5.34 -2.84 -4.46
C ALA A 50 -4.64 -1.54 -4.87
N ILE A 51 -3.30 -1.51 -4.78
CA ILE A 51 -2.50 -0.36 -5.19
C ILE A 51 -2.65 -0.09 -6.69
N GLU A 52 -2.54 -1.13 -7.53
CA GLU A 52 -2.70 -0.99 -8.98
C GLU A 52 -4.08 -0.41 -9.34
N GLN A 53 -5.15 -0.93 -8.75
CA GLN A 53 -6.52 -0.44 -8.94
C GLN A 53 -6.68 1.02 -8.48
N ALA A 54 -6.10 1.38 -7.33
CA ALA A 54 -6.17 2.74 -6.79
C ALA A 54 -5.43 3.75 -7.70
N LEU A 55 -4.25 3.38 -8.19
CA LEU A 55 -3.44 4.23 -9.07
C LEU A 55 -4.06 4.41 -10.46
N ALA A 56 -4.83 3.43 -10.96
CA ALA A 56 -5.51 3.51 -12.24
C ALA A 56 -6.78 4.38 -12.23
N GLN A 57 -7.25 4.80 -11.05
CA GLN A 57 -8.49 5.55 -10.90
C GLN A 57 -8.25 7.04 -10.57
N PRO A 58 -9.14 7.93 -11.06
CA PRO A 58 -9.03 9.37 -10.80
C PRO A 58 -9.47 9.76 -9.38
N ASP A 59 -10.29 8.94 -8.73
CA ASP A 59 -10.83 9.21 -7.39
C ASP A 59 -9.71 9.21 -6.33
N PRO A 60 -9.73 10.13 -5.34
CA PRO A 60 -8.69 10.20 -4.32
C PRO A 60 -8.51 8.88 -3.57
N VAL A 61 -7.25 8.42 -3.44
CA VAL A 61 -6.94 7.17 -2.71
C VAL A 61 -7.11 7.35 -1.20
N THR A 62 -7.14 8.60 -0.72
CA THR A 62 -7.40 8.98 0.67
C THR A 62 -8.87 9.30 0.95
N ALA A 63 -9.80 9.08 0.02
CA ALA A 63 -11.20 9.48 0.20
C ALA A 63 -11.88 8.85 1.45
N ALA A 64 -11.45 7.66 1.87
CA ALA A 64 -11.96 6.98 3.06
C ALA A 64 -11.19 7.31 4.35
N LEU A 65 -9.92 7.71 4.23
CA LEU A 65 -8.99 7.94 5.33
C LEU A 65 -8.05 9.07 4.93
N GLU A 66 -8.01 10.14 5.71
CA GLU A 66 -7.20 11.33 5.45
C GLU A 66 -5.90 11.32 6.30
N PRO A 67 -4.81 10.68 5.85
CA PRO A 67 -3.53 10.71 6.56
C PRO A 67 -2.91 12.13 6.54
N PRO A 68 -1.90 12.41 7.37
CA PRO A 68 -1.22 13.71 7.42
C PRO A 68 -0.28 13.96 6.21
N PHE A 69 -0.67 13.53 5.02
CA PHE A 69 0.05 13.69 3.75
C PHE A 69 -0.94 14.08 2.64
N SER A 70 -0.46 14.82 1.64
CA SER A 70 -1.28 15.16 0.49
C SER A 70 -1.58 13.92 -0.37
N GLU A 71 -2.72 13.92 -1.06
CA GLU A 71 -3.11 12.88 -2.03
C GLU A 71 -1.99 12.59 -3.05
N THR A 72 -1.27 13.64 -3.49
CA THR A 72 -0.15 13.49 -4.44
C THR A 72 1.03 12.73 -3.81
N GLU A 73 1.37 13.02 -2.56
CA GLU A 73 2.43 12.30 -1.84
C GLU A 73 2.04 10.85 -1.59
N VAL A 74 0.79 10.60 -1.18
CA VAL A 74 0.27 9.25 -0.99
C VAL A 74 0.34 8.44 -2.28
N ARG A 75 -0.12 8.98 -3.42
CA ARG A 75 -0.01 8.27 -4.72
C ARG A 75 1.44 8.03 -5.17
N LYS A 76 2.36 8.95 -4.87
CA LYS A 76 3.80 8.71 -5.10
C LYS A 76 4.29 7.56 -4.24
N PHE A 77 3.92 7.54 -2.97
CA PHE A 77 4.30 6.48 -2.04
C PHE A 77 3.72 5.13 -2.44
N LEU A 78 2.43 5.06 -2.81
CA LEU A 78 1.81 3.83 -3.30
C LEU A 78 2.55 3.25 -4.51
N ARG A 79 3.04 4.10 -5.44
CA ARG A 79 3.91 3.63 -6.54
C ARG A 79 5.20 3.00 -6.03
N LEU A 80 5.86 3.61 -5.05
CA LEU A 80 7.07 3.04 -4.44
C LEU A 80 6.77 1.68 -3.79
N VAL A 81 5.68 1.57 -3.02
CA VAL A 81 5.27 0.31 -2.40
C VAL A 81 4.98 -0.76 -3.46
N HIS A 82 4.30 -0.42 -4.55
CA HIS A 82 4.03 -1.34 -5.65
C HIS A 82 5.32 -1.83 -6.33
N GLU A 83 6.27 -0.94 -6.57
CA GLU A 83 7.58 -1.29 -7.12
C GLU A 83 8.37 -2.21 -6.18
N GLU A 84 8.40 -1.93 -4.88
CA GLU A 84 9.09 -2.79 -3.90
C GLU A 84 8.41 -4.16 -3.77
N LEU A 85 7.07 -4.22 -3.80
CA LEU A 85 6.32 -5.48 -3.88
C LEU A 85 6.69 -6.27 -5.14
N ALA A 86 6.78 -5.60 -6.29
CA ALA A 86 7.14 -6.27 -7.55
C ALA A 86 8.55 -6.87 -7.51
N LYS A 87 9.52 -6.17 -6.89
CA LYS A 87 10.89 -6.68 -6.69
C LYS A 87 10.96 -7.89 -5.77
N ALA A 88 10.04 -7.99 -4.82
CA ALA A 88 9.99 -9.09 -3.85
C ALA A 88 9.34 -10.37 -4.40
N LYS A 89 9.01 -10.42 -5.70
CA LYS A 89 8.49 -11.65 -6.33
C LYS A 89 9.61 -12.70 -6.53
N PRO A 90 9.30 -14.01 -6.43
CA PRO A 90 8.02 -14.58 -6.04
C PRO A 90 7.75 -14.32 -4.55
N TRP A 91 6.53 -13.89 -4.23
CA TRP A 91 6.15 -13.70 -2.86
C TRP A 91 6.08 -15.06 -2.15
N PRO A 92 6.47 -15.14 -0.86
CA PRO A 92 6.23 -16.33 -0.09
C PRO A 92 4.75 -16.69 -0.18
N ALA A 93 4.47 -17.99 -0.36
CA ALA A 93 3.15 -18.52 -0.12
C ALA A 93 2.91 -18.42 1.39
N THR A 94 2.50 -17.25 1.87
CA THR A 94 2.26 -17.06 3.30
C THR A 94 1.11 -17.95 3.75
N THR A 95 1.29 -18.50 4.95
CA THR A 95 0.56 -19.59 5.61
C THR A 95 -0.84 -19.18 6.02
#